data_AF-A0A9D5LXP2-F1
#
_entry.id   AF-A0A9D5LXP2-F1
#
_cell.length_a   1.000
_cell.length_b   1.000
_cell.length_c   1.000
_cell.angle_alpha   90.00
_cell.angle_beta   90.00
_cell.angle_gamma   90.00
#
_symmetry.space_group_name_H-M   'P 1'
#
loop_
_entity.id
_entity.type
_entity.pdbx_description
1 polymer ?
#
loop_
_entity_poly.entity_id
_entity_poly.type
_entity_poly.pdbx_seq_one_letter_code
_entity_poly.pdbx_strand_id
1 'polypeptide(L)'
;MKIKVQSMGLTPHAPLEEYLEKKLSKLETFYDKIHGCQVFLKVENASDKENKTAEIKLEVPGDDIVVKKTSASFEESIDLCAETAKKLLIKKKELA
;
A
#
# COMPACT_ATOMS: atom_id res chain seq x y z
N MET A 1 -9.35 -9.04 -5.45
CA MET A 1 -8.04 -9.12 -4.76
C MET A 1 -8.25 -9.51 -3.30
N LYS A 2 -7.33 -10.28 -2.69
CA LYS A 2 -7.30 -10.46 -1.23
C LYS A 2 -6.42 -9.39 -0.59
N ILE A 3 -7.00 -8.52 0.23
CA ILE A 3 -6.25 -7.49 0.97
C ILE A 3 -5.96 -8.02 2.37
N LYS A 4 -4.70 -7.99 2.77
CA LYS A 4 -4.26 -8.30 4.13
C LYS A 4 -3.61 -7.08 4.71
N VAL A 5 -4.18 -6.55 5.78
CA VAL A 5 -3.59 -5.44 6.54
C VAL A 5 -2.84 -6.02 7.73
N GLN A 6 -1.57 -5.66 7.84
CA GLN A 6 -0.71 -5.95 8.98
C GLN A 6 -0.24 -4.63 9.55
N SER A 7 -0.16 -4.57 10.87
CA SER A 7 0.30 -3.38 11.57
C SER A 7 1.23 -3.77 12.72
N MET A 8 2.26 -2.96 12.94
CA MET A 8 3.24 -3.18 13.99
C MET A 8 3.48 -1.88 14.75
N GLY A 9 3.18 -1.90 16.04
CA GLY A 9 3.26 -0.72 16.92
C GLY A 9 2.06 0.24 16.83
N LEU A 10 1.02 -0.11 16.07
CA LEU A 10 -0.28 0.58 16.09
C LEU A 10 -1.44 -0.42 16.03
N THR A 11 -2.63 0.03 16.40
CA THR A 11 -3.89 -0.64 16.07
C THR A 11 -4.57 0.12 14.92
N PRO A 12 -4.78 -0.50 13.75
CA PRO A 12 -5.56 0.09 12.67
C PRO A 12 -6.97 0.32 13.19
N HIS A 13 -7.50 1.51 12.95
CA HIS A 13 -8.90 1.82 13.23
C HIS A 13 -9.71 1.50 11.96
N ALA A 14 -10.98 1.10 12.14
CA ALA A 14 -11.86 0.74 11.02
C ALA A 14 -11.87 1.75 9.85
N PRO A 15 -11.87 3.09 10.07
CA PRO A 15 -11.78 4.07 8.98
C PRO A 15 -10.50 3.97 8.14
N LEU A 16 -9.37 3.56 8.73
CA LEU A 16 -8.11 3.40 8.03
C LEU A 16 -8.14 2.18 7.10
N GLU A 17 -8.74 1.09 7.58
CA GLU A 17 -8.89 -0.14 6.81
C GLU A 17 -9.82 0.09 5.60
N GLU A 18 -10.95 0.78 5.82
CA GLU A 18 -11.83 1.22 4.72
C GLU A 18 -11.11 2.14 3.73
N TYR A 19 -10.28 3.07 4.22
CA TYR A 19 -9.48 3.95 3.36
C TYR A 19 -8.50 3.16 2.49
N LEU A 20 -7.78 2.21 3.10
CA LEU A 20 -6.86 1.30 2.43
C LEU A 20 -7.58 0.47 1.37
N GLU A 21 -8.66 -0.20 1.76
CA GLU A 21 -9.46 -1.03 0.86
C GLU A 21 -9.95 -0.20 -0.33
N LYS A 22 -10.50 0.99 -0.10
CA LYS A 22 -10.98 1.88 -1.15
C LYS A 22 -9.86 2.38 -2.08
N LYS A 23 -8.65 2.64 -1.56
CA LYS A 23 -7.48 3.03 -2.37
C LYS A 23 -6.95 1.86 -3.18
N LEU A 24 -6.88 0.68 -2.58
CA LEU A 24 -6.35 -0.53 -3.19
C LEU A 24 -7.31 -1.13 -4.23
N SER A 25 -8.61 -1.10 -4.00
CA SER A 25 -9.60 -1.51 -5.01
C SER A 25 -9.53 -0.66 -6.28
N LYS A 26 -9.09 0.61 -6.20
CA LYS A 26 -8.81 1.41 -7.40
C LYS A 26 -7.61 0.88 -8.18
N LEU A 27 -6.63 0.27 -7.53
CA LEU A 27 -5.46 -0.31 -8.19
C LEU A 27 -5.84 -1.53 -9.05
N GLU A 28 -6.81 -2.33 -8.58
CA GLU A 28 -7.37 -3.43 -9.37
C GLU A 28 -7.99 -2.93 -10.69
N THR A 29 -8.59 -1.75 -10.70
CA THR A 29 -9.18 -1.16 -11.92
C THR A 29 -8.14 -0.80 -12.98
N PHE A 30 -6.88 -0.60 -12.59
CA PHE A 30 -5.78 -0.38 -13.54
C PHE A 30 -5.16 -1.70 -14.01
N TYR A 31 -5.16 -2.71 -13.14
CA TYR A 31 -4.54 -4.01 -13.38
C TYR A 31 -5.38 -5.14 -12.77
N ASP A 32 -6.15 -5.84 -13.61
CA ASP A 32 -7.02 -6.93 -13.16
C ASP A 32 -6.28 -8.23 -12.79
N LYS A 33 -4.97 -8.34 -13.05
CA LYS A 33 -4.19 -9.53 -12.72
C LYS A 33 -3.59 -9.48 -11.31
N ILE A 34 -4.10 -8.66 -10.39
CA ILE A 34 -3.62 -8.66 -9.00
C ILE A 34 -4.18 -9.87 -8.26
N HIS A 35 -3.30 -10.79 -7.88
CA HIS A 35 -3.65 -11.99 -7.11
C HIS A 35 -3.95 -11.64 -5.65
N GLY A 36 -3.17 -10.72 -5.07
CA GLY A 36 -3.27 -10.34 -3.67
C GLY A 36 -2.61 -8.99 -3.38
N CYS A 37 -2.99 -8.40 -2.25
CA CYS A 37 -2.32 -7.23 -1.72
C CYS A 37 -2.07 -7.41 -0.23
N GLN A 38 -0.84 -7.14 0.20
CA GLN A 38 -0.45 -7.06 1.59
C GLN A 38 -0.06 -5.62 1.91
N VAL A 39 -0.65 -5.08 2.96
CA VAL A 39 -0.34 -3.76 3.50
C VAL A 39 0.33 -3.96 4.84
N PHE A 40 1.49 -3.34 5.02
CA PHE A 40 2.20 -3.31 6.28
C PHE A 40 2.30 -1.87 6.77
N LEU A 41 1.72 -1.63 7.93
CA LEU A 41 1.77 -0.35 8.62
C LEU A 41 2.73 -0.48 9.79
N LYS A 42 3.76 0.35 9.85
CA LYS A 42 4.73 0.33 10.94
C LYS A 42 4.86 1.72 11.53
N VAL A 43 4.83 1.80 12.86
CA VAL A 43 5.28 2.99 13.58
C VAL A 43 6.74 2.79 13.96
N GLU A 44 7.63 3.65 13.49
CA GLU A 44 9.00 3.69 13.97
C GLU A 44 9.06 4.53 15.26
N ASN A 45 9.77 4.05 16.29
CA ASN A 45 10.02 4.85 17.49
C ASN A 45 11.25 5.73 17.24
N ALA A 46 11.13 6.68 16.32
CA ALA A 46 12.07 7.77 16.18
C ALA A 46 11.43 9.03 16.78
N SER A 47 12.22 9.89 17.42
CA SER A 47 11.77 11.22 17.90
C SER A 47 11.32 12.17 16.77
N ASP A 48 11.31 11.67 15.52
CA ASP A 48 10.91 12.36 14.32
C ASP A 48 9.39 12.42 14.16
N LYS A 49 8.92 13.52 13.57
CA LYS A 49 7.52 13.71 13.20
C LYS A 49 7.06 12.73 12.11
N GLU A 50 7.99 12.20 11.31
CA GLU A 50 7.73 11.28 10.20
C GLU A 50 8.08 9.84 10.58
N ASN A 51 7.25 9.25 11.42
CA ASN A 51 7.50 7.94 11.97
C ASN A 51 6.48 6.88 11.52
N LYS A 52 5.57 7.25 10.63
CA LYS A 52 4.52 6.36 10.12
C LYS A 52 4.94 5.86 8.77
N THR A 53 5.21 4.56 8.69
CA THR A 53 5.58 3.88 7.47
C THR A 53 4.40 3.05 6.98
N ALA A 54 4.05 3.20 5.70
CA ALA A 54 3.15 2.32 4.99
C ALA A 54 3.91 1.59 3.89
N GLU A 55 3.77 0.28 3.84
CA GLU A 55 4.32 -0.57 2.80
C GLU A 55 3.17 -1.35 2.16
N ILE A 56 3.11 -1.34 0.83
CA ILE A 56 2.09 -2.01 0.03
C ILE A 56 2.82 -2.98 -0.90
N LYS A 57 2.52 -4.26 -0.75
CA LYS A 57 2.97 -5.35 -1.60
C LYS A 57 1.79 -5.85 -2.43
N LEU A 58 1.90 -5.78 -3.75
CA LEU A 58 0.92 -6.29 -4.70
C LEU A 58 1.50 -7.53 -5.36
N GLU A 59 0.80 -8.65 -5.19
CA GLU A 59 1.11 -9.92 -5.84
C GLU A 59 0.50 -9.90 -7.24
N VAL A 60 1.35 -9.81 -8.25
CA VAL A 60 0.96 -9.79 -9.67
C VAL A 60 1.77 -10.84 -10.44
N PRO A 61 1.23 -11.42 -11.53
CA PRO A 61 1.96 -12.40 -12.31
C PRO A 61 3.23 -11.79 -12.92
N GLY A 62 4.34 -12.51 -12.78
CA GLY A 62 5.68 -12.04 -13.19
C GLY A 62 6.50 -11.59 -11.98
N ASP A 63 6.36 -10.32 -11.58
CA ASP A 63 7.09 -9.76 -10.42
C ASP A 63 6.15 -9.02 -9.48
N ASP A 64 6.24 -9.35 -8.19
CA ASP A 64 5.54 -8.64 -7.14
C ASP A 64 5.98 -7.16 -7.10
N ILE A 65 5.02 -6.27 -6.89
CA ILE A 65 5.28 -4.84 -6.72
C ILE A 65 5.30 -4.53 -5.23
N VAL A 66 6.45 -4.07 -4.72
CA VAL A 66 6.59 -3.63 -3.32
C VAL A 66 6.86 -2.14 -3.31
N VAL A 67 6.07 -1.40 -2.54
CA VAL A 67 6.20 0.06 -2.39
C VAL A 67 6.18 0.40 -0.91
N LYS A 68 7.20 1.12 -0.45
CA LYS A 68 7.32 1.57 0.93
C LYS A 68 7.46 3.09 0.98
N LYS A 69 6.68 3.75 1.84
CA LYS A 69 6.73 5.19 2.10
C LYS A 69 6.62 5.47 3.58
N THR A 70 7.33 6.51 4.02
CA THR A 70 7.29 7.01 5.40
C THR A 70 6.89 8.47 5.35
N SER A 71 5.98 8.88 6.24
CA SER A 71 5.46 10.25 6.32
C SER A 71 5.00 10.59 7.73
N ALA A 72 4.53 11.81 7.93
CA ALA A 72 3.99 12.27 9.21
C ALA A 72 2.64 11.61 9.56
N SER A 73 1.86 11.17 8.57
CA SER A 73 0.53 10.56 8.72
C SER A 73 0.38 9.27 7.90
N PHE A 74 -0.41 8.31 8.40
CA PHE A 74 -0.66 7.06 7.65
C PHE A 74 -1.38 7.32 6.34
N GLU A 75 -2.38 8.22 6.32
CA GLU A 75 -3.11 8.53 5.09
C GLU A 75 -2.17 9.05 3.99
N GLU A 76 -1.20 9.89 4.36
CA GLU A 76 -0.22 10.45 3.43
C GLU A 76 0.75 9.38 2.91
N SER A 77 1.27 8.52 3.79
CA SER A 77 2.11 7.39 3.37
C SER A 77 1.36 6.42 2.47
N ILE A 78 0.09 6.14 2.78
CA ILE A 78 -0.79 5.29 1.96
C ILE A 78 -1.05 5.95 0.60
N ASP A 79 -1.29 7.26 0.55
CA ASP A 79 -1.50 7.99 -0.70
C ASP A 79 -0.27 7.91 -1.60
N LEU A 80 0.90 8.20 -1.06
CA LEU A 80 2.18 8.12 -1.77
C LEU A 80 2.48 6.69 -2.23
N CYS A 81 2.17 5.69 -1.41
CA CYS A 81 2.32 4.28 -1.78
C CYS A 81 1.36 3.91 -2.91
N ALA A 82 0.08 4.29 -2.82
CA ALA A 82 -0.92 3.99 -3.84
C ALA A 82 -0.60 4.66 -5.18
N GLU A 83 -0.16 5.92 -5.18
CA GLU A 83 0.28 6.62 -6.40
C GLU A 83 1.47 5.94 -7.06
N THR A 84 2.47 5.54 -6.26
CA THR A 84 3.67 4.86 -6.76
C THR A 84 3.31 3.48 -7.28
N ALA A 85 2.50 2.72 -6.54
CA ALA A 85 2.01 1.40 -6.94
C ALA A 85 1.22 1.46 -8.25
N LYS A 86 0.34 2.46 -8.41
CA LYS A 86 -0.39 2.72 -9.65
C LYS A 86 0.55 2.91 -10.84
N LYS A 87 1.58 3.76 -10.71
CA LYS A 87 2.57 4.00 -11.78
C LYS A 87 3.31 2.71 -12.16
N LEU A 88 3.68 1.91 -11.16
CA LEU A 88 4.36 0.62 -11.38
C LEU A 88 3.44 -0.40 -12.06
N LEU A 89 2.17 -0.48 -11.66
CA LEU A 89 1.17 -1.36 -12.28
C LEU A 89 0.95 -1.01 -13.75
N ILE A 90 0.77 0.28 -14.07
CA ILE A 90 0.59 0.75 -15.46
C ILE A 90 1.83 0.38 -16.28
N LYS A 91 3.03 0.72 -15.78
CA LYS A 91 4.27 0.40 -16.48
C LYS A 91 4.45 -1.09 -16.70
N LYS A 92 4.06 -1.93 -15.73
CA LYS A 92 4.13 -3.39 -15.84
C LYS A 92 3.08 -3.95 -16.80
N LYS A 93 1.89 -3.34 -16.87
CA LYS A 93 0.87 -3.63 -17.89
C LYS A 93 1.34 -3.31 -19.30
N GLU A 94 2.09 -2.22 -19.48
CA GLU A 94 2.66 -1.84 -20.78
C GLU A 94 3.83 -2.75 -21.22
N LEU A 95 4.55 -3.34 -20.26
CA LEU A 95 5.70 -4.23 -20.50
C LEU A 95 5.32 -5.72 -20.59
N ALA A 96 4.07 -6.10 -20.29
CA ALA A 96 3.57 -7.48 -20.23
C ALA A 96 2.65 -7.80 -21.41
#